data_AF-A0A915A007-F1
#
_entry.id   AF-A0A915A007-F1
#
_cell.length_a   1.000
_cell.length_b   1.000
_cell.length_c   1.000
_cell.angle_alpha   90.00
_cell.angle_beta   90.00
_cell.angle_gamma   90.00
#
_symmetry.space_group_name_H-M   'P 1'
#
loop_
_entity.id
_entity.type
_entity.pdbx_description
1 polymer ?
#
loop_
_entity_poly.entity_id
_entity_poly.type
_entity_poly.pdbx_seq_one_letter_code
_entity_poly.pdbx_strand_id
1 'polypeptide(L)'
;MRVDLNPVFTIAIHLDQLHNIDLIQRGFYQVRFKLKPVLACTTEIHYECASCPNVVYPPCILEESGVSKTVELVFADEALLIDDCFRCALNVTKRIDCVRDVTVQMIVELLFLDRTRPPRMESFEVISRRTVDILLSLNQSLHVHRPIFFDYMAVSALTLTIHASLTSIESTRKRLSPEIIIGSKLRDYYQCMCRAALSTIHSLQVFISRYCELLSSPLNMRVIDVELEYERCTSDIEHSDDFWIKLDEDARRFFAYFNAAVRSDTTDVFAFTAAGGYTAC
;
A
#
# COMPACT_ATOMS: atom_id res chain seq x y z
N MET A 1 -6.66 -4.70 34.46
CA MET A 1 -7.27 -4.50 33.14
C MET A 1 -6.18 -4.01 32.18
N ARG A 2 -5.88 -4.73 31.10
CA ARG A 2 -4.93 -4.27 30.07
C ARG A 2 -5.62 -4.45 28.72
N VAL A 3 -6.09 -3.36 28.16
CA VAL A 3 -6.43 -3.30 26.73
C VAL A 3 -5.11 -3.18 26.00
N ASP A 4 -4.81 -4.14 25.15
CA ASP A 4 -3.65 -4.07 24.27
C ASP A 4 -4.12 -3.49 22.94
N LEU A 5 -3.47 -2.38 22.55
CA LEU A 5 -3.73 -1.68 21.31
C LEU A 5 -2.59 -1.96 20.35
N ASN A 6 -2.91 -2.51 19.20
CA ASN A 6 -1.98 -3.02 18.22
C ASN A 6 -2.06 -2.16 16.95
N PRO A 7 -0.96 -1.54 16.49
CA PRO A 7 -1.01 -0.72 15.30
C PRO A 7 -1.14 -1.59 14.05
N VAL A 8 -1.98 -1.15 13.11
CA VAL A 8 -2.18 -1.78 11.81
C VAL A 8 -1.71 -0.81 10.72
N PHE A 9 -0.66 -1.21 10.01
CA PHE A 9 -0.14 -0.48 8.86
C PHE A 9 -0.74 -1.03 7.57
N THR A 10 -1.12 -0.14 6.66
CA THR A 10 -1.44 -0.51 5.28
C THR A 10 -0.26 -0.13 4.39
N ILE A 11 0.18 -1.05 3.54
CA ILE A 11 1.17 -0.83 2.47
C ILE A 11 0.49 -1.11 1.13
N ALA A 12 0.33 -0.08 0.31
CA ALA A 12 0.02 -0.25 -1.10
C ALA A 12 1.32 -0.39 -1.89
N ILE A 13 1.39 -1.41 -2.73
CA ILE A 13 2.54 -1.76 -3.57
C ILE A 13 2.04 -1.84 -5.00
N HIS A 14 2.57 -0.97 -5.86
CA HIS A 14 2.28 -0.95 -7.28
C HIS A 14 3.55 -1.34 -8.04
N LEU A 15 3.41 -2.39 -8.85
CA LEU A 15 4.45 -2.87 -9.74
C LEU A 15 4.16 -2.29 -11.12
N ASP A 16 4.83 -1.19 -11.48
CA ASP A 16 4.51 -0.39 -12.65
C ASP A 16 4.97 -1.07 -13.96
N GLN A 17 6.28 -1.04 -14.20
CA GLN A 17 6.87 -1.44 -15.47
C GLN A 17 8.21 -2.15 -15.24
N LEU A 18 8.42 -3.25 -15.98
CA LEU A 18 9.70 -3.93 -16.05
C LEU A 18 10.43 -3.50 -17.31
N HIS A 19 11.48 -2.70 -17.13
CA HIS A 19 12.35 -2.24 -18.19
C HIS A 19 13.39 -3.33 -18.51
N ASN A 20 13.36 -3.85 -19.74
CA ASN A 20 14.45 -4.65 -20.25
C ASN A 20 15.67 -3.74 -20.49
N ILE A 21 16.77 -4.01 -19.79
CA ILE A 21 18.05 -3.32 -20.04
C ILE A 21 18.96 -4.24 -20.85
N ASP A 22 19.14 -5.48 -20.41
CA ASP A 22 19.88 -6.54 -21.11
C ASP A 22 19.49 -7.93 -20.59
N LEU A 23 18.19 -8.23 -20.57
CA LEU A 23 17.71 -9.59 -20.31
C LEU A 23 18.19 -10.49 -21.46
N ILE A 24 18.96 -11.54 -21.14
CA ILE A 24 19.56 -12.42 -22.14
C ILE A 24 18.53 -13.38 -22.74
N GLN A 25 17.59 -13.84 -21.91
CA GLN A 25 16.61 -14.85 -22.27
C GLN A 25 15.33 -14.20 -22.83
N ARG A 26 14.63 -14.91 -23.71
CA ARG A 26 13.31 -14.51 -24.24
C ARG A 26 12.30 -15.53 -23.78
N GLY A 27 11.17 -15.07 -23.27
CA GLY A 27 10.20 -15.94 -22.62
C GLY A 27 9.30 -15.18 -21.67
N PHE A 28 8.77 -15.90 -20.70
CA PHE A 28 7.81 -15.38 -19.73
C PHE A 28 8.53 -14.91 -18.47
N TYR A 29 8.15 -13.74 -17.98
CA TYR A 29 8.66 -13.15 -16.76
C TYR A 29 7.52 -12.89 -15.78
N GLN A 30 7.85 -13.04 -14.49
CA GLN A 30 6.98 -12.69 -13.37
C GLN A 30 7.79 -11.97 -12.31
N VAL A 31 7.16 -11.00 -11.66
CA VAL A 31 7.67 -10.41 -10.42
C VAL A 31 6.90 -11.00 -9.26
N ARG A 32 7.61 -11.49 -8.25
CA ARG A 32 7.03 -11.92 -6.98
C ARG A 32 7.60 -11.08 -5.87
N PHE A 33 6.77 -10.72 -4.89
CA PHE A 33 7.27 -10.09 -3.68
C PHE A 33 6.71 -10.74 -2.43
N LYS A 34 7.52 -10.71 -1.36
CA LYS A 34 7.12 -11.12 -0.02
C LYS A 34 7.56 -10.07 1.00
N LEU A 35 6.70 -9.81 1.97
CA LEU A 35 7.00 -8.94 3.09
C LEU A 35 7.49 -9.77 4.28
N LYS A 36 8.62 -9.38 4.86
CA LYS A 36 9.19 -9.98 6.07
C LYS A 36 9.40 -8.91 7.14
N PRO A 37 8.40 -8.70 8.00
CA PRO A 37 8.52 -7.79 9.14
C PRO A 37 9.62 -8.26 10.10
N VAL A 38 10.46 -7.35 10.58
CA VAL A 38 11.50 -7.67 11.60
C VAL A 38 10.86 -7.91 12.97
N LEU A 39 9.72 -7.28 13.24
CA LEU A 39 8.90 -7.53 14.41
C LEU A 39 7.82 -8.58 14.11
N ALA A 40 7.32 -9.25 15.15
CA ALA A 40 6.21 -10.18 15.00
C ALA A 40 4.94 -9.45 14.55
N CYS A 41 4.51 -9.72 13.32
CA CYS A 41 3.31 -9.17 12.71
C CYS A 41 2.55 -10.29 11.98
N THR A 42 1.23 -10.18 11.89
CA THR A 42 0.47 -10.89 10.87
C THR A 42 0.40 -10.02 9.62
N THR A 43 0.56 -10.65 8.44
CA THR A 43 0.56 -9.96 7.15
C THR A 43 -0.53 -10.53 6.28
N GLU A 44 -1.42 -9.68 5.79
CA GLU A 44 -2.49 -10.05 4.86
C GLU A 44 -2.26 -9.31 3.54
N ILE A 45 -2.23 -10.02 2.42
CA ILE A 45 -2.04 -9.45 1.09
C ILE A 45 -3.34 -9.59 0.31
N HIS A 46 -3.75 -8.52 -0.36
CA HIS A 46 -4.90 -8.46 -1.24
C HIS A 46 -4.48 -7.87 -2.58
N TYR A 47 -5.00 -8.45 -3.66
CA TYR A 47 -4.84 -7.87 -4.99
C TYR A 47 -5.96 -6.86 -5.26
N GLU A 48 -5.64 -5.70 -5.86
CA GLU A 48 -6.60 -4.60 -6.05
C GLU A 48 -7.09 -4.38 -7.49
N CYS A 49 -6.32 -4.76 -8.53
CA CYS A 49 -6.63 -4.35 -9.91
C CYS A 49 -7.23 -5.47 -10.79
N ALA A 50 -8.55 -5.54 -10.94
CA ALA A 50 -9.21 -6.69 -11.57
C ALA A 50 -9.06 -6.85 -13.11
N SER A 51 -8.44 -5.91 -13.85
CA SER A 51 -8.48 -5.92 -15.32
C SER A 51 -7.17 -6.37 -15.96
N CYS A 52 -7.09 -7.64 -16.34
CA CYS A 52 -5.99 -8.19 -17.16
C CYS A 52 -6.55 -9.14 -18.24
N PRO A 53 -7.30 -8.66 -19.25
CA PRO A 53 -7.74 -9.51 -20.33
C PRO A 53 -6.53 -10.02 -21.12
N ASN A 54 -6.53 -11.32 -21.47
CA ASN A 54 -5.57 -11.97 -22.37
C ASN A 54 -4.10 -12.08 -21.88
N VAL A 55 -3.88 -12.28 -20.58
CA VAL A 55 -2.55 -12.59 -20.02
C VAL A 55 -2.36 -14.10 -19.82
N VAL A 56 -1.09 -14.56 -19.84
CA VAL A 56 -0.75 -16.00 -19.67
C VAL A 56 -1.17 -16.50 -18.28
N TYR A 57 -0.76 -15.78 -17.24
CA TYR A 57 -1.33 -15.92 -15.90
C TYR A 57 -1.70 -14.55 -15.35
N PRO A 58 -2.89 -14.42 -14.75
CA PRO A 58 -3.28 -13.21 -14.04
C PRO A 58 -2.46 -13.08 -12.75
N PRO A 59 -2.43 -11.87 -12.16
CA PRO A 59 -1.87 -11.66 -10.84
C PRO A 59 -2.59 -12.52 -9.80
N CYS A 60 -1.85 -12.97 -8.80
CA CYS A 60 -2.42 -13.78 -7.73
C CYS A 60 -1.64 -13.62 -6.42
N ILE A 61 -2.18 -14.24 -5.37
CA ILE A 61 -1.48 -14.39 -4.09
C ILE A 61 -1.11 -15.87 -3.97
N LEU A 62 0.18 -16.14 -3.81
CA LEU A 62 0.73 -17.49 -3.69
C LEU A 62 1.67 -17.55 -2.49
N GLU A 63 1.40 -18.43 -1.52
CA GLU A 63 2.28 -18.64 -0.35
C GLU A 63 2.65 -17.34 0.40
N GLU A 64 1.64 -16.48 0.62
CA GLU A 64 1.78 -15.15 1.25
C GLU A 64 2.68 -14.18 0.45
N SER A 65 2.81 -14.40 -0.85
CA SER A 65 3.54 -13.54 -1.76
C SER A 65 2.58 -12.96 -2.79
N GLY A 66 2.75 -11.69 -3.14
CA GLY A 66 2.09 -11.10 -4.29
C GLY A 66 2.82 -11.53 -5.57
N VAL A 67 2.08 -12.05 -6.53
CA VAL A 67 2.59 -12.50 -7.83
C VAL A 67 1.98 -11.63 -8.91
N SER A 68 2.81 -10.93 -9.68
CA SER A 68 2.37 -10.13 -10.81
C SER A 68 1.75 -11.00 -11.91
N LYS A 69 1.05 -10.36 -12.85
CA LYS A 69 0.72 -10.97 -14.13
C LYS A 69 1.99 -11.41 -14.82
N THR A 70 1.84 -12.42 -15.66
CA THR A 70 2.94 -12.89 -16.51
C THR A 70 3.04 -11.99 -17.72
N VAL A 71 4.23 -11.45 -17.93
CA VAL A 71 4.58 -10.66 -19.12
C VAL A 71 5.52 -11.46 -20.00
N GLU A 72 5.40 -11.29 -21.31
CA GLU A 72 6.23 -11.98 -22.28
C GLU A 72 7.23 -11.01 -22.90
N LEU A 73 8.52 -11.34 -22.82
CA LEU A 73 9.60 -10.58 -23.45
C LEU A 73 9.94 -11.19 -24.82
N VAL A 74 9.66 -10.47 -25.91
CA VAL A 74 9.90 -10.93 -27.29
C VAL A 74 11.07 -10.18 -27.92
N PHE A 75 11.09 -8.85 -27.82
CA PHE A 75 12.09 -7.99 -28.44
C PHE A 75 13.11 -7.44 -27.43
N ALA A 76 14.22 -6.90 -27.94
CA ALA A 76 15.33 -6.41 -27.12
C ALA A 76 14.99 -5.12 -26.36
N ASP A 77 14.22 -4.21 -26.96
CA ASP A 77 13.97 -2.88 -26.40
C ASP A 77 12.55 -2.75 -25.84
N GLU A 78 12.09 -3.76 -25.09
CA GLU A 78 10.75 -3.79 -24.51
C GLU A 78 10.73 -3.30 -23.05
N ALA A 79 9.81 -2.39 -22.77
CA ALA A 79 9.42 -2.07 -21.42
C ALA A 79 8.04 -2.70 -21.16
N LEU A 80 8.03 -3.76 -20.36
CA LEU A 80 6.87 -4.63 -20.15
C LEU A 80 5.97 -4.02 -19.08
N LEU A 81 4.74 -3.69 -19.46
CA LEU A 81 3.74 -3.13 -18.55
C LEU A 81 3.23 -4.21 -17.60
N ILE A 82 3.49 -4.04 -16.30
CA ILE A 82 2.97 -4.92 -15.24
C ILE A 82 1.68 -4.32 -14.69
N ASP A 83 1.72 -3.08 -14.21
CA ASP A 83 0.55 -2.33 -13.72
C ASP A 83 -0.32 -3.11 -12.71
N ASP A 84 0.32 -3.83 -11.79
CA ASP A 84 -0.36 -4.65 -10.79
C ASP A 84 -0.26 -3.99 -9.41
N CYS A 85 -1.40 -3.81 -8.76
CA CYS A 85 -1.49 -3.18 -7.45
C CYS A 85 -1.92 -4.19 -6.37
N PHE A 86 -1.16 -4.21 -5.28
CA PHE A 86 -1.39 -5.04 -4.11
C PHE A 86 -1.51 -4.17 -2.87
N ARG A 87 -2.39 -4.57 -1.96
CA ARG A 87 -2.55 -3.97 -0.64
C ARG A 87 -2.19 -4.98 0.42
N CYS A 88 -1.27 -4.60 1.28
CA CYS A 88 -0.80 -5.42 2.39
C CYS A 88 -1.21 -4.77 3.71
N ALA A 89 -1.91 -5.50 4.57
CA ALA A 89 -2.18 -5.09 5.95
C ALA A 89 -1.17 -5.79 6.88
N LEU A 90 -0.50 -5.01 7.72
CA LEU A 90 0.47 -5.47 8.70
C LEU A 90 -0.02 -5.14 10.10
N ASN A 91 -0.50 -6.17 10.81
CA ASN A 91 -0.96 -6.04 12.18
C ASN A 91 0.19 -6.40 13.14
N VAL A 92 0.66 -5.39 13.87
CA VAL A 92 1.80 -5.53 14.77
C VAL A 92 1.33 -6.10 16.10
N THR A 93 1.83 -7.28 16.46
CA THR A 93 1.43 -7.99 17.69
C THR A 93 1.85 -7.27 18.98
N LYS A 94 2.86 -6.40 18.90
CA LYS A 94 3.28 -5.55 20.02
C LYS A 94 2.33 -4.37 20.18
N ARG A 95 2.17 -3.93 21.43
CA ARG A 95 1.40 -2.73 21.73
C ARG A 95 2.01 -1.50 21.09
N ILE A 96 1.14 -0.55 20.73
CA ILE A 96 1.52 0.71 20.10
C ILE A 96 2.51 1.55 20.93
N ASP A 97 2.46 1.52 22.26
CA ASP A 97 3.44 2.23 23.12
C ASP A 97 4.81 1.54 23.23
N CYS A 98 4.94 0.32 22.72
CA CYS A 98 6.18 -0.42 22.69
C CYS A 98 6.82 -0.43 21.30
N VAL A 99 6.22 0.27 20.34
CA VAL A 99 6.65 0.32 18.94
C VAL A 99 6.80 1.79 18.55
N ARG A 100 7.91 2.13 17.92
CA ARG A 100 8.09 3.48 17.34
C ARG A 100 8.12 3.37 15.83
N ASP A 101 9.01 2.50 15.37
CA ASP A 101 9.19 2.17 13.97
C ASP A 101 9.16 0.64 13.78
N VAL A 102 8.70 0.21 12.61
CA VAL A 102 8.66 -1.19 12.19
C VAL A 102 9.39 -1.29 10.85
N THR A 103 10.51 -1.99 10.83
CA THR A 103 11.20 -2.33 9.57
C THR A 103 10.57 -3.57 8.97
N VAL A 104 10.22 -3.49 7.69
CA VAL A 104 9.71 -4.60 6.88
C VAL A 104 10.64 -4.80 5.70
N GLN A 105 11.20 -6.00 5.57
CA GLN A 105 12.01 -6.33 4.41
C GLN A 105 11.08 -6.80 3.28
N MET A 106 11.00 -6.03 2.21
CA MET A 106 10.33 -6.44 0.98
C MET A 106 11.35 -7.18 0.10
N ILE A 107 11.15 -8.49 -0.04
CA ILE A 107 11.94 -9.31 -0.96
C ILE A 107 11.20 -9.29 -2.30
N VAL A 108 11.89 -8.87 -3.36
CA VAL A 108 11.37 -8.81 -4.73
C VAL A 108 12.19 -9.76 -5.59
N GLU A 109 11.51 -10.66 -6.29
CA GLU A 109 12.10 -11.69 -7.12
C GLU A 109 11.66 -11.50 -8.55
N LEU A 110 12.60 -11.61 -9.47
CA LEU A 110 12.35 -11.74 -10.88
C LEU A 110 12.44 -13.21 -11.24
N LEU A 111 11.37 -13.75 -11.83
CA LEU A 111 11.28 -15.13 -12.25
C LEU A 111 11.19 -15.23 -13.76
N PHE A 112 11.71 -16.32 -14.29
CA PHE A 112 11.72 -16.63 -15.71
C PHE A 112 11.12 -18.01 -15.99
N LEU A 113 10.46 -18.13 -17.13
CA LEU A 113 10.03 -19.40 -17.71
C LEU A 113 10.24 -19.37 -19.23
N ASP A 114 10.94 -20.39 -19.72
CA ASP A 114 11.17 -20.60 -21.15
C ASP A 114 9.88 -21.00 -21.90
N ARG A 115 9.83 -20.66 -23.19
CA ARG A 115 8.70 -20.93 -24.10
C ARG A 115 8.65 -22.38 -24.59
N THR A 116 9.67 -23.18 -24.32
CA THR A 116 9.76 -24.55 -24.84
C THR A 116 8.66 -25.49 -24.33
N ARG A 117 7.95 -25.12 -23.26
CA ARG A 117 6.87 -25.91 -22.66
C ARG A 117 5.65 -25.03 -22.36
N PRO A 118 4.44 -25.63 -22.31
CA PRO A 118 3.27 -24.91 -21.84
C PRO A 118 3.54 -24.27 -20.47
N PRO A 119 3.18 -23.00 -20.28
CA PRO A 119 3.47 -22.30 -19.05
C PRO A 119 2.76 -23.00 -17.88
N ARG A 120 3.48 -23.16 -16.76
CA ARG A 120 2.97 -23.67 -15.48
C ARG A 120 3.52 -22.79 -14.37
N MET A 121 2.66 -22.39 -13.42
CA MET A 121 3.02 -21.44 -12.36
C MET A 121 4.20 -21.92 -11.51
N GLU A 122 4.31 -23.23 -11.30
CA GLU A 122 5.33 -23.88 -10.50
C GLU A 122 6.66 -24.03 -11.24
N SER A 123 6.67 -23.88 -12.57
CA SER A 123 7.87 -24.01 -13.41
C SER A 123 8.70 -22.74 -13.50
N PHE A 124 8.22 -21.62 -12.97
CA PHE A 124 8.97 -20.37 -12.96
C PHE A 124 10.16 -20.47 -12.01
N GLU A 125 11.34 -20.11 -12.51
CA GLU A 125 12.59 -20.14 -11.75
C GLU A 125 13.02 -18.73 -11.37
N VAL A 126 13.47 -18.54 -10.13
CA VAL A 126 14.01 -17.24 -9.67
C VAL A 126 15.38 -17.02 -10.32
N ILE A 127 15.49 -15.95 -11.10
CA ILE A 127 16.73 -15.58 -11.82
C ILE A 127 17.45 -14.40 -11.17
N SER A 128 16.74 -13.55 -10.43
CA SER A 128 17.33 -12.47 -9.64
C SER A 128 16.44 -12.11 -8.45
N ARG A 129 17.05 -11.60 -7.39
CA ARG A 129 16.38 -11.22 -6.13
C ARG A 129 16.95 -9.92 -5.59
N ARG A 130 16.07 -9.07 -5.09
CA ARG A 130 16.37 -7.85 -4.35
C ARG A 130 15.66 -7.83 -3.01
N THR A 131 16.22 -7.09 -2.08
CA THR A 131 15.61 -6.84 -0.77
C THR A 131 15.66 -5.34 -0.51
N VAL A 132 14.50 -4.78 -0.20
CA VAL A 132 14.32 -3.36 0.09
C VAL A 132 13.72 -3.23 1.47
N ASP A 133 14.31 -2.39 2.32
CA ASP A 133 13.79 -2.12 3.64
C ASP A 133 12.73 -1.01 3.57
N ILE A 134 11.54 -1.32 4.08
CA ILE A 134 10.43 -0.40 4.25
C ILE A 134 10.39 -0.03 5.73
N LEU A 135 10.65 1.24 6.06
CA LEU A 135 10.56 1.75 7.42
C LEU A 135 9.18 2.36 7.65
N LEU A 136 8.39 1.73 8.51
CA LEU A 136 7.07 2.20 8.91
C LEU A 136 7.18 2.93 10.24
N SER A 137 6.64 4.14 10.33
CA SER A 137 6.62 4.94 11.56
C SER A 137 5.19 5.21 11.98
N LEU A 138 4.91 5.24 13.28
CA LEU A 138 3.55 5.54 13.76
C LEU A 138 3.04 6.93 13.36
N ASN A 139 3.95 7.89 13.17
CA ASN A 139 3.61 9.32 13.02
C ASN A 139 3.88 9.86 11.61
N GLN A 140 4.39 9.03 10.70
CA GLN A 140 4.80 9.44 9.36
C GLN A 140 4.44 8.37 8.35
N SER A 141 3.97 8.80 7.19
CA SER A 141 3.78 7.94 6.04
C SER A 141 5.05 7.85 5.19
N LEU A 142 5.15 6.77 4.44
CA LEU A 142 6.22 6.55 3.47
C LEU A 142 5.61 6.53 2.06
N HIS A 143 6.16 7.34 1.16
CA HIS A 143 5.78 7.37 -0.25
C HIS A 143 7.04 7.37 -1.11
N VAL A 144 7.17 6.36 -1.97
CA VAL A 144 8.36 6.14 -2.80
C VAL A 144 7.90 5.70 -4.18
N HIS A 145 8.41 6.36 -5.23
CA HIS A 145 8.32 5.92 -6.61
C HIS A 145 9.75 5.82 -7.17
N ARG A 146 10.29 4.60 -7.29
CA ARG A 146 11.70 4.39 -7.70
C ARG A 146 11.89 3.06 -8.43
N PRO A 147 12.87 2.99 -9.36
CA PRO A 147 13.28 1.73 -9.95
C PRO A 147 14.13 0.90 -8.98
N ILE A 148 13.90 -0.42 -8.97
CA ILE A 148 14.78 -1.42 -8.40
C ILE A 148 15.49 -2.13 -9.55
N PHE A 149 16.82 -2.09 -9.55
CA PHE A 149 17.63 -2.75 -10.58
C PHE A 149 17.91 -4.20 -10.19
N PHE A 150 17.53 -5.16 -11.04
CA PHE A 150 18.02 -6.54 -10.95
C PHE A 150 19.40 -6.60 -11.60
N ASP A 151 20.36 -7.20 -10.90
CA ASP A 151 21.70 -7.46 -11.42
C ASP A 151 21.84 -8.92 -11.84
N TYR A 152 23.07 -9.26 -12.24
CA TYR A 152 23.48 -10.55 -12.78
C TYR A 152 22.93 -10.78 -14.20
N MET A 153 22.76 -12.04 -14.63
CA MET A 153 22.27 -12.45 -15.96
C MET A 153 20.83 -11.98 -16.31
N ALA A 154 20.29 -11.05 -15.53
CA ALA A 154 18.93 -10.53 -15.61
C ALA A 154 18.90 -9.00 -15.49
N VAL A 155 19.79 -8.31 -16.22
CA VAL A 155 19.92 -6.84 -16.16
C VAL A 155 18.60 -6.20 -16.61
N SER A 156 17.86 -5.68 -15.64
CA SER A 156 16.54 -5.10 -15.83
C SER A 156 16.22 -4.16 -14.67
N ALA A 157 15.24 -3.29 -14.85
CA ALA A 157 14.77 -2.41 -13.78
C ALA A 157 13.26 -2.52 -13.64
N LEU A 158 12.79 -2.77 -12.41
CA LEU A 158 11.38 -2.71 -12.07
C LEU A 158 11.07 -1.36 -11.43
N THR A 159 10.25 -0.56 -12.09
CA THR A 159 9.68 0.64 -11.48
C THR A 159 8.61 0.21 -10.47
N LEU A 160 8.75 0.67 -9.23
CA LEU A 160 7.78 0.40 -8.18
C LEU A 160 7.37 1.67 -7.44
N THR A 161 6.10 1.66 -7.04
CA THR A 161 5.53 2.66 -6.15
C THR A 161 5.07 2.00 -4.85
N ILE A 162 5.50 2.56 -3.71
CA ILE A 162 5.06 2.14 -2.38
C ILE A 162 4.44 3.34 -1.66
N HIS A 163 3.24 3.15 -1.13
CA HIS A 163 2.65 4.03 -0.13
C HIS A 163 2.38 3.22 1.14
N ALA A 164 2.83 3.72 2.29
CA ALA A 164 2.62 3.04 3.56
C ALA A 164 2.25 4.02 4.68
N SER A 165 1.32 3.61 5.55
CA SER A 165 0.87 4.43 6.67
C SER A 165 0.25 3.58 7.77
N LEU A 166 0.28 4.09 9.00
CA LEU A 166 -0.65 3.66 10.04
C LEU A 166 -2.07 4.01 9.58
N THR A 167 -2.97 3.03 9.54
CA THR A 167 -4.36 3.24 9.08
C THR A 167 -5.39 2.85 10.12
N SER A 168 -5.03 2.02 11.09
CA SER A 168 -5.92 1.62 12.17
C SER A 168 -5.14 1.21 13.41
N ILE A 169 -5.84 1.16 14.54
CA ILE A 169 -5.36 0.61 15.80
C ILE A 169 -6.37 -0.45 16.23
N GLU A 170 -5.96 -1.71 16.22
CA GLU A 170 -6.81 -2.81 16.64
C GLU A 170 -6.74 -2.99 18.17
N SER A 171 -7.90 -3.18 18.80
CA SER A 171 -7.97 -3.51 20.22
C SER A 171 -8.15 -5.02 20.41
N THR A 172 -7.17 -5.69 21.03
CA THR A 172 -7.36 -7.08 21.43
C THR A 172 -8.08 -7.11 22.78
N ARG A 173 -9.42 -7.12 22.72
CA ARG A 173 -10.28 -7.18 23.91
C ARG A 173 -10.23 -8.58 24.53
N LYS A 174 -9.38 -8.80 25.52
CA LYS A 174 -9.56 -9.94 26.45
C LYS A 174 -10.76 -9.63 27.35
N ARG A 175 -11.94 -10.16 26.98
CA ARG A 175 -13.25 -10.14 27.68
C ARG A 175 -13.28 -9.38 29.02
N LEU A 176 -14.03 -8.27 29.09
CA LEU A 176 -15.18 -8.04 30.02
C LEU A 176 -15.74 -6.59 30.00
N SER A 177 -17.09 -6.52 30.00
CA SER A 177 -18.08 -5.50 30.44
C SER A 177 -18.00 -4.01 30.03
N PRO A 178 -19.15 -3.30 29.98
CA PRO A 178 -19.28 -2.00 29.32
C PRO A 178 -18.81 -0.81 30.17
N GLU A 179 -18.06 0.06 29.48
CA GLU A 179 -17.87 1.50 29.67
C GLU A 179 -16.98 2.08 30.80
N ILE A 180 -16.49 3.28 30.44
CA ILE A 180 -15.98 4.38 31.27
C ILE A 180 -14.57 4.20 31.84
N ILE A 181 -13.57 4.40 30.99
CA ILE A 181 -12.52 5.43 31.15
C ILE A 181 -11.70 5.37 29.85
N ILE A 182 -11.98 6.28 28.93
CA ILE A 182 -11.06 6.62 27.85
C ILE A 182 -9.87 7.29 28.55
N GLY A 183 -8.84 6.51 28.88
CA GLY A 183 -7.63 7.08 29.49
C GLY A 183 -6.97 8.07 28.53
N SER A 184 -6.27 9.08 29.07
CA SER A 184 -5.50 10.05 28.27
C SER A 184 -4.65 9.39 27.19
N LYS A 185 -4.02 8.25 27.50
CA LYS A 185 -3.24 7.45 26.54
C LYS A 185 -4.03 6.99 25.31
N LEU A 186 -5.29 6.56 25.48
CA LEU A 186 -6.14 6.15 24.35
C LEU A 186 -6.41 7.32 23.42
N ARG A 187 -6.64 8.51 24.00
CA ARG A 187 -6.80 9.76 23.27
C ARG A 187 -5.51 10.14 22.53
N ASP A 188 -4.36 10.01 23.18
CA ASP A 188 -3.05 10.25 22.55
C ASP A 188 -2.83 9.33 21.34
N TYR A 189 -3.23 8.06 21.43
CA TYR A 189 -3.12 7.12 20.30
C TYR A 189 -4.09 7.43 19.16
N TYR A 190 -5.35 7.78 19.47
CA TYR A 190 -6.31 8.21 18.46
C TYR A 190 -5.80 9.48 17.75
N GLN A 191 -5.32 10.45 18.51
CA GLN A 191 -4.73 11.68 17.97
C GLN A 191 -3.54 11.38 17.07
N CYS A 192 -2.67 10.45 17.48
CA CYS A 192 -1.55 9.99 16.67
C CYS A 192 -2.01 9.36 15.35
N MET A 193 -3.02 8.48 15.39
CA MET A 193 -3.60 7.86 14.20
C MET A 193 -4.22 8.90 13.26
N CYS A 194 -5.02 9.84 13.78
CA CYS A 194 -5.61 10.91 12.97
C CYS A 194 -4.53 11.79 12.34
N ARG A 195 -3.52 12.21 13.10
CA ARG A 195 -2.40 13.00 12.56
C ARG A 195 -1.64 12.23 11.49
N ALA A 196 -1.33 10.96 11.74
CA ALA A 196 -0.65 10.11 10.78
C ALA A 196 -1.47 10.03 9.50
N ALA A 197 -2.73 9.58 9.57
CA ALA A 197 -3.60 9.42 8.41
C ALA A 197 -3.83 10.72 7.62
N LEU A 198 -4.08 11.85 8.31
CA LEU A 198 -4.22 13.15 7.66
C LEU A 198 -2.91 13.62 7.02
N SER A 199 -1.77 13.39 7.68
CA SER A 199 -0.44 13.67 7.11
C SER A 199 -0.16 12.80 5.89
N THR A 200 -0.61 11.55 5.88
CA THR A 200 -0.54 10.64 4.74
C THR A 200 -1.34 11.17 3.57
N ILE A 201 -2.60 11.56 3.80
CA ILE A 201 -3.46 12.15 2.77
C ILE A 201 -2.79 13.41 2.22
N HIS A 202 -2.33 14.32 3.08
CA HIS A 202 -1.61 15.51 2.66
C HIS A 202 -0.35 15.17 1.84
N SER A 203 0.49 14.25 2.30
CA SER A 203 1.73 13.87 1.62
C SER A 203 1.46 13.23 0.26
N LEU A 204 0.43 12.38 0.15
CA LEU A 204 -0.05 11.83 -1.12
C LEU A 204 -0.52 12.94 -2.06
N GLN A 205 -1.31 13.87 -1.55
CA GLN A 205 -1.83 14.98 -2.34
C GLN A 205 -0.71 15.88 -2.86
N VAL A 206 0.29 16.17 -2.04
CA VAL A 206 1.48 16.92 -2.44
C VAL A 206 2.34 16.13 -3.44
N PHE A 207 2.49 14.82 -3.24
CA PHE A 207 3.19 13.95 -4.19
C PHE A 207 2.50 13.99 -5.57
N ILE A 208 1.21 13.67 -5.63
CA ILE A 208 0.40 13.70 -6.86
C ILE A 208 0.46 15.10 -7.48
N SER A 209 0.30 16.17 -6.70
CA SER A 209 0.39 17.55 -7.21
C SER A 209 1.77 17.92 -7.73
N ARG A 210 2.85 17.31 -7.23
CA ARG A 210 4.22 17.54 -7.73
C ARG A 210 4.47 16.81 -9.04
N TYR A 211 3.86 15.64 -9.21
CA TYR A 211 4.02 14.80 -10.39
C TYR A 211 2.82 14.91 -11.35
N CYS A 212 1.91 15.87 -11.14
CA CYS A 212 0.69 16.01 -11.95
C CYS A 212 0.97 16.39 -13.40
N GLU A 213 2.12 17.01 -13.70
CA GLU A 213 2.56 17.27 -15.08
C GLU A 213 2.85 15.98 -15.87
N LEU A 214 3.11 14.86 -15.16
CA LEU A 214 3.28 13.54 -15.76
C LEU A 214 1.95 12.83 -16.02
N LEU A 215 0.85 13.35 -15.47
CA LEU A 215 -0.47 12.77 -15.65
C LEU A 215 -1.09 13.26 -16.96
N SER A 216 -1.83 12.37 -17.61
CA SER A 216 -2.51 12.66 -18.88
C SER A 216 -3.62 13.71 -18.76
N SER A 217 -4.03 14.06 -17.53
CA SER A 217 -5.05 15.09 -17.28
C SER A 217 -4.73 15.94 -16.04
N PRO A 218 -5.01 17.26 -16.07
CA PRO A 218 -4.79 18.12 -14.91
C PRO A 218 -5.75 17.76 -13.77
N LEU A 219 -5.19 17.25 -12.67
CA LEU A 219 -5.94 16.99 -11.45
C LEU A 219 -6.10 18.29 -10.64
N ASN A 220 -7.33 18.78 -10.50
CA ASN A 220 -7.64 19.87 -9.59
C ASN A 220 -7.94 19.31 -8.20
N MET A 221 -6.88 19.15 -7.38
CA MET A 221 -6.97 18.59 -6.05
C MET A 221 -6.65 19.64 -4.98
N ARG A 222 -7.60 19.87 -4.08
CA ARG A 222 -7.37 20.73 -2.91
C ARG A 222 -6.63 19.93 -1.84
N VAL A 223 -5.41 20.35 -1.53
CA VAL A 223 -4.61 19.79 -0.44
C VAL A 223 -5.33 20.04 0.89
N ILE A 224 -5.44 18.99 1.70
CA ILE A 224 -6.08 19.02 3.02
C ILE A 224 -5.27 19.86 4.00
N ASP A 225 -5.94 20.63 4.85
CA ASP A 225 -5.30 21.27 5.99
C ASP A 225 -5.26 20.28 7.16
N VAL A 226 -4.06 19.75 7.44
CA VAL A 226 -3.87 18.70 8.43
C VAL A 226 -4.24 19.17 9.83
N GLU A 227 -3.88 20.39 10.22
CA GLU A 227 -4.16 20.88 11.58
C GLU A 227 -5.65 21.17 11.75
N LEU A 228 -6.30 21.79 10.76
CA LEU A 228 -7.74 22.05 10.82
C LEU A 228 -8.56 20.75 10.92
N GLU A 229 -8.24 19.74 10.12
CA GLU A 229 -8.96 18.45 10.16
C GLU A 229 -8.60 17.64 11.40
N TYR A 230 -7.38 17.78 11.91
CA TYR A 230 -6.98 17.17 13.17
C TYR A 230 -7.74 17.76 14.38
N GLU A 231 -7.91 19.09 14.42
CA GLU A 231 -8.73 19.76 15.43
C GLU A 231 -10.17 19.28 15.38
N ARG A 232 -10.74 19.09 14.18
CA ARG A 232 -12.08 18.51 14.00
C ARG A 232 -12.17 17.09 14.56
N CYS A 233 -11.26 16.19 14.18
CA CYS A 233 -11.23 14.83 14.73
C CYS A 233 -11.13 14.83 16.27
N THR A 234 -10.30 15.73 16.82
CA THR A 234 -10.12 15.86 18.27
C THR A 234 -11.39 16.35 18.96
N SER A 235 -12.09 17.32 18.38
CA SER A 235 -13.40 17.79 18.87
C SER A 235 -14.46 16.70 18.77
N ASP A 236 -14.53 15.98 17.64
CA ASP A 236 -15.54 14.95 17.41
C ASP A 236 -15.44 13.81 18.44
N ILE A 237 -14.22 13.41 18.83
CA ILE A 237 -14.02 12.36 19.83
C ILE A 237 -14.30 12.82 21.27
N GLU A 238 -14.24 14.13 21.54
CA GLU A 238 -14.68 14.70 22.82
C GLU A 238 -16.20 14.68 22.99
N HIS A 239 -16.93 14.79 21.88
CA HIS A 239 -18.40 14.82 21.86
C HIS A 239 -19.03 13.45 21.53
N SER A 240 -18.22 12.40 21.36
CA SER A 240 -18.70 11.06 21.02
C SER A 240 -19.09 10.26 22.26
N ASP A 241 -20.27 9.63 22.22
CA ASP A 241 -20.76 8.76 23.30
C ASP A 241 -19.98 7.43 23.40
N ASP A 242 -19.43 6.92 22.29
CA ASP A 242 -18.62 5.69 22.25
C ASP A 242 -17.33 5.87 21.43
N PHE A 243 -16.21 5.96 22.16
CA PHE A 243 -14.86 6.05 21.61
C PHE A 243 -14.54 4.95 20.59
N TRP A 244 -15.00 3.72 20.81
CA TRP A 244 -14.63 2.59 19.98
C TRP A 244 -15.35 2.59 18.64
N ILE A 245 -16.62 3.00 18.63
CA ILE A 245 -17.37 3.19 17.40
C ILE A 245 -16.72 4.31 16.59
N LYS A 246 -16.42 5.44 17.23
CA LYS A 246 -15.76 6.58 16.56
C LYS A 246 -14.38 6.23 16.01
N LEU A 247 -13.57 5.49 16.78
CA LEU A 247 -12.26 5.00 16.35
C LEU A 247 -12.37 4.13 15.09
N ASP A 248 -13.33 3.19 15.06
CA ASP A 248 -13.55 2.30 13.92
C ASP A 248 -14.09 3.05 12.69
N GLU A 249 -15.01 4.00 12.89
CA GLU A 249 -15.53 4.87 11.83
C GLU A 249 -14.43 5.71 11.18
N ASP A 250 -13.60 6.37 11.99
CA ASP A 250 -12.50 7.19 11.48
C ASP A 250 -11.41 6.32 10.84
N ALA A 251 -11.10 5.14 11.39
CA ALA A 251 -10.19 4.19 10.75
C ALA A 251 -10.71 3.73 9.38
N ARG A 252 -12.00 3.40 9.27
CA ARG A 252 -12.65 3.06 7.99
C ARG A 252 -12.61 4.25 7.02
N ARG A 253 -12.86 5.46 7.50
CA ARG A 253 -12.80 6.70 6.70
C ARG A 253 -11.39 6.91 6.16
N PHE A 254 -10.37 6.89 7.02
CA PHE A 254 -8.97 7.07 6.62
C PHE A 254 -8.50 5.99 5.66
N PHE A 255 -8.86 4.73 5.91
CA PHE A 255 -8.57 3.63 5.01
C PHE A 255 -9.21 3.83 3.63
N ALA A 256 -10.47 4.28 3.58
CA ALA A 256 -11.14 4.60 2.31
C ALA A 256 -10.45 5.75 1.56
N TYR A 257 -10.04 6.82 2.26
CA TYR A 257 -9.27 7.91 1.65
C TYR A 257 -7.92 7.45 1.13
N PHE A 258 -7.18 6.67 1.91
CA PHE A 258 -5.89 6.12 1.49
C PHE A 258 -6.04 5.31 0.20
N ASN A 259 -7.01 4.39 0.15
CA ASN A 259 -7.25 3.58 -1.04
C ASN A 259 -7.71 4.44 -2.24
N ALA A 260 -8.57 5.43 -2.02
CA ALA A 260 -9.01 6.32 -3.09
C ALA A 260 -7.83 7.14 -3.67
N ALA A 261 -6.96 7.66 -2.80
CA ALA A 261 -5.79 8.45 -3.20
C ALA A 261 -4.73 7.60 -3.91
N VAL A 262 -4.45 6.39 -3.41
CA VAL A 262 -3.56 5.43 -4.08
C VAL A 262 -4.13 5.06 -5.45
N ARG A 263 -5.42 4.77 -5.55
CA ARG A 263 -6.05 4.45 -6.83
C ARG A 263 -5.91 5.58 -7.84
N SER A 264 -6.11 6.83 -7.42
CA SER A 264 -5.92 7.99 -8.29
C SER A 264 -4.47 8.21 -8.76
N ASP A 265 -3.48 7.70 -8.03
CA ASP A 265 -2.07 7.71 -8.44
C ASP A 265 -1.79 6.58 -9.44
N THR A 266 -2.40 5.40 -9.24
CA THR A 266 -2.21 4.23 -10.11
C THR A 266 -2.99 4.30 -11.43
N THR A 267 -4.06 5.09 -11.52
CA THR A 267 -4.87 5.22 -12.73
C THR A 267 -4.58 6.53 -13.45
N ASP A 268 -3.67 6.52 -14.42
CA ASP A 268 -3.88 7.35 -15.61
C ASP A 268 -4.95 6.62 -16.45
N VAL A 269 -6.22 7.03 -16.27
CA VAL A 269 -7.39 6.89 -17.18
C VAL A 269 -8.72 6.89 -16.37
N PHE A 270 -9.45 8.01 -16.52
CA PHE A 270 -10.87 8.32 -16.17
C PHE A 270 -11.28 8.80 -14.76
N ALA A 271 -11.53 10.12 -14.73
CA ALA A 271 -12.74 10.80 -14.25
C ALA A 271 -13.22 10.59 -12.81
N PHE A 272 -12.86 11.52 -11.93
CA PHE A 272 -13.77 11.93 -10.86
C PHE A 272 -14.77 12.96 -11.41
N THR A 273 -15.96 12.48 -11.78
CA THR A 273 -17.16 13.32 -11.71
C THR A 273 -17.52 13.51 -10.24
N ALA A 274 -17.57 14.77 -9.84
CA ALA A 274 -18.04 15.21 -8.55
C ALA A 274 -19.45 14.66 -8.27
N ALA A 275 -19.57 13.84 -7.21
CA ALA A 275 -20.84 13.60 -6.54
C ALA A 275 -20.85 14.44 -5.25
N GLY A 276 -21.39 15.64 -5.37
CA GLY A 276 -21.57 16.60 -4.28
C GLY A 276 -22.25 17.84 -4.85
N GLY A 277 -23.57 17.75 -5.01
CA GLY A 277 -24.34 18.62 -5.88
C GLY A 277 -24.40 20.09 -5.48
N TYR A 278 -24.68 20.92 -6.48
CA TYR A 278 -25.58 22.06 -6.34
C TYR A 278 -26.41 22.23 -7.62
N THR A 279 -27.67 22.55 -7.36
CA THR A 279 -28.87 22.81 -8.17
C THR A 279 -28.72 23.62 -9.46
N ALA A 280 -29.52 23.20 -10.45
CA ALA A 280 -30.29 23.96 -11.44
C ALA A 280 -29.99 25.46 -11.64
N CYS A 281 -29.58 25.81 -12.86
CA CYS A 281 -30.33 26.61 -13.84
C CYS A 281 -29.62 26.56 -15.20
#